data_AF-A0A2Z3GER8-F1
#
_entry.id   AF-A0A2Z3GER8-F1
#
_cell.length_a   1.000
_cell.length_b   1.000
_cell.length_c   1.000
_cell.angle_alpha   90.00
_cell.angle_beta   90.00
_cell.angle_gamma   90.00
#
_symmetry.space_group_name_H-M   'P 1'
#
loop_
_entity.id
_entity.type
_entity.pdbx_description
1 polymer ?
#
loop_
_entity_poly.entity_id
_entity_poly.type
_entity_poly.pdbx_seq_one_letter_code
_entity_poly.pdbx_strand_id
1 'polypeptide(L)' 'MTAVLYARVSTKDKGQTNDNQLRELRVFAERLGYTVHQEYCDQESGGSAERLQFQQLFADAHQRRFDTVLF' A
#
# COMPACT_ATOMS: atom_id res chain seq x y z
N MET A 1 3.71 13.42 -9.92
CA MET A 1 4.51 12.37 -9.26
C MET A 1 3.65 11.13 -9.14
N THR A 2 4.19 9.96 -9.47
CA THR A 2 3.46 8.69 -9.43
C THR A 2 3.65 8.04 -8.07
N ALA A 3 2.57 7.83 -7.35
CA ALA A 3 2.59 7.20 -6.03
C ALA A 3 1.89 5.84 -6.05
N VAL A 4 2.27 5.00 -5.10
CA VAL A 4 1.54 3.76 -4.79
C VAL A 4 1.15 3.75 -3.31
N LEU A 5 0.08 3.03 -2.99
CA LEU A 5 -0.40 2.91 -1.61
C LEU A 5 -0.04 1.53 -1.08
N TYR A 6 0.44 1.46 0.16
CA TYR A 6 0.61 0.20 0.90
C TYR A 6 -0.26 0.21 2.15
N ALA A 7 -1.15 -0.77 2.30
CA ALA A 7 -2.01 -0.88 3.46
C ALA A 7 -1.93 -2.29 4.04
N ARG A 8 -2.00 -2.41 5.37
CA ARG A 8 -1.96 -3.72 6.04
C ARG A 8 -2.92 -3.81 7.22
N VAL A 9 -3.53 -4.97 7.40
CA VAL A 9 -4.22 -5.36 8.63
C VAL A 9 -3.65 -6.69 9.14
N SER A 10 -3.68 -6.93 10.46
CA SER A 10 -3.02 -8.11 11.05
C SER A 10 -3.88 -9.38 11.01
N THR A 11 -5.16 -9.28 10.66
CA THR A 11 -6.12 -10.39 10.79
C THR A 11 -6.90 -10.59 9.51
N LYS A 12 -6.98 -11.84 9.03
CA LYS A 12 -7.81 -12.23 7.87
C LYS A 12 -9.30 -12.36 8.24
N ASP A 13 -9.63 -12.66 9.51
CA ASP A 13 -10.97 -13.15 9.87
C ASP A 13 -11.71 -12.34 10.96
N LYS A 14 -11.24 -11.13 11.31
CA LYS A 14 -11.88 -10.28 12.35
C LYS A 14 -12.62 -9.06 11.79
N GLY A 15 -12.96 -9.07 10.50
CA GLY A 15 -13.65 -7.96 9.83
C GLY A 15 -12.79 -6.70 9.68
N GLN A 16 -11.47 -6.80 9.86
CA GLN A 16 -10.56 -5.70 9.56
C GLN A 16 -10.35 -5.63 8.05
N THR A 17 -10.55 -4.46 7.44
CA THR A 17 -10.26 -4.21 6.03
C THR A 17 -9.27 -3.05 5.89
N ASN A 18 -8.60 -2.99 4.74
CA ASN A 18 -7.69 -1.89 4.42
C ASN A 18 -8.43 -0.62 3.98
N ASP A 19 -9.75 -0.67 3.80
CA ASP A 19 -10.52 0.37 3.09
C ASP A 19 -10.41 1.75 3.74
N ASN A 20 -10.46 1.82 5.08
CA ASN A 20 -10.32 3.10 5.79
C ASN A 20 -8.92 3.69 5.61
N GLN A 21 -7.87 2.86 5.62
CA GLN A 21 -6.49 3.31 5.36
C GLN A 21 -6.37 3.81 3.91
N LEU A 22 -6.83 3.01 2.95
CA LEU A 22 -6.77 3.35 1.53
C LEU A 22 -7.55 4.63 1.20
N ARG A 23 -8.71 4.83 1.81
CA ARG A 23 -9.50 6.06 1.62
C ARG A 23 -8.71 7.30 2.03
N GLU A 24 -8.12 7.30 3.22
CA GLU A 24 -7.35 8.45 3.70
C GLU A 24 -6.07 8.66 2.86
N LEU A 25 -5.40 7.58 2.47
CA LEU A 25 -4.21 7.64 1.63
C LEU A 25 -4.50 8.18 0.23
N ARG A 26 -5.64 7.84 -0.38
CA ARG A 26 -6.08 8.41 -1.67
C ARG A 26 -6.34 9.91 -1.55
N VAL A 27 -7.06 10.34 -0.51
CA VAL A 27 -7.31 11.77 -0.24
C VAL A 27 -5.99 12.51 -0.01
N PHE A 28 -5.06 11.90 0.71
CA PHE A 28 -3.74 12.47 0.94
C PHE A 28 -2.93 12.60 -0.36
N ALA A 29 -2.90 11.55 -1.19
CA ALA A 29 -2.26 11.59 -2.51
C ALA A 29 -2.84 12.69 -3.40
N GLU A 30 -4.17 12.82 -3.43
CA GLU A 30 -4.87 13.86 -4.19
C GLU A 30 -4.46 15.27 -3.72
N ARG A 31 -4.42 15.51 -2.40
CA ARG A 31 -3.97 16.80 -1.83
C ARG A 31 -2.52 17.14 -2.19
N LEU A 32 -1.67 16.14 -2.38
CA LEU A 32 -0.29 16.31 -2.83
C LEU A 32 -0.15 16.43 -4.36
N GLY A 33 -1.24 16.26 -5.12
CA GLY A 33 -1.21 16.22 -6.58
C GLY A 33 -0.52 14.97 -7.14
N TYR A 34 -0.54 13.87 -6.39
CA TYR A 34 0.06 12.60 -6.82
C TYR A 34 -0.96 11.75 -7.57
N THR A 35 -0.49 11.04 -8.59
CA THR A 35 -1.30 10.05 -9.30
C THR A 35 -1.08 8.68 -8.67
N VAL A 36 -2.13 8.08 -8.11
CA VAL A 36 -2.06 6.72 -7.54
C VAL A 36 -2.07 5.70 -8.68
N HIS A 37 -0.99 4.94 -8.83
CA HIS A 37 -0.83 3.94 -9.89
C HIS A 37 -1.29 2.54 -9.45
N GLN A 38 -1.06 2.18 -8.18
CA GLN A 38 -1.35 0.85 -7.65
C GLN A 38 -1.51 0.87 -6.13
N GLU A 39 -2.23 -0.13 -5.61
CA GLU A 39 -2.46 -0.36 -4.19
C GLU A 39 -2.03 -1.77 -3.81
N TYR A 40 -1.24 -1.88 -2.74
CA TYR A 40 -0.67 -3.12 -2.23
C TYR A 40 -1.29 -3.37 -0.85
N CYS A 41 -2.12 -4.42 -0.74
CA CYS A 41 -2.88 -4.71 0.48
C CYS A 41 -2.55 -6.10 1.04
N ASP A 42 -2.04 -6.15 2.26
CA ASP A 42 -1.81 -7.40 2.98
C ASP A 42 -2.76 -7.55 4.18
N GLN A 43 -3.24 -8.77 4.39
CA GLN A 43 -4.01 -9.15 5.58
C GLN A 43 -3.20 -10.10 6.46
N GLU A 44 -2.02 -9.68 6.88
CA GLU A 44 -1.03 -10.54 7.52
C GLU A 44 -0.35 -9.80 8.66
N SER A 45 0.16 -10.53 9.65
CA SER A 45 0.91 -9.91 10.74
C SER A 45 2.13 -9.16 10.19
N GLY A 46 2.46 -8.00 10.77
CA GLY A 46 3.61 -7.20 10.36
C GLY A 46 4.97 -7.78 10.79
N GLY A 47 4.98 -8.92 11.50
CA GLY A 47 6.19 -9.52 12.07
C GLY A 47 7.09 -10.19 11.03
N SER A 48 6.58 -10.48 9.83
CA SER A 48 7.36 -11.03 8.72
C SER A 48 7.48 -10.03 7.56
N ALA A 49 8.61 -10.07 6.86
CA ALA A 49 8.80 -9.37 5.59
C ALA A 49 8.29 -10.18 4.38
N GLU A 50 7.87 -11.43 4.58
CA GLU A 50 7.42 -12.35 3.51
C GLU A 50 5.96 -12.13 3.07
N ARG A 51 5.42 -10.94 3.34
CA ARG A 51 4.08 -10.55 2.92
C ARG A 51 4.06 -10.34 1.41
N LEU A 52 3.11 -10.95 0.72
CA LEU A 52 3.08 -11.00 -0.75
C LEU A 52 3.07 -9.60 -1.38
N GLN A 53 2.16 -8.72 -0.96
CA GLN A 53 2.05 -7.40 -1.58
C GLN A 53 3.22 -6.50 -1.16
N PHE A 54 3.78 -6.70 0.04
CA PHE A 54 5.00 -6.02 0.47
C PHE A 54 6.22 -6.41 -0.37
N GLN A 55 6.39 -7.69 -0.71
CA GLN A 55 7.46 -8.14 -1.60
C GLN A 55 7.29 -7.58 -3.02
N GLN A 56 6.06 -7.60 -3.55
CA GLN A 56 5.77 -7.04 -4.87
C GLN A 56 6.05 -5.53 -4.92
N LEU A 57 5.71 -4.78 -3.86
CA LEU A 57 6.04 -3.36 -3.75
C LEU A 57 7.54 -3.10 -3.94
N PHE A 58 8.41 -3.90 -3.30
CA PHE A 58 9.86 -3.74 -3.46
C PHE A 58 10.35 -4.17 -4.85
N ALA A 59 9.79 -5.21 -5.45
CA ALA A 59 10.11 -5.60 -6.81
C ALA A 59 9.76 -4.47 -7.81
N ASP A 60 8.61 -3.83 -7.65
CA ASP A 60 8.16 -2.73 -8.49
C ASP A 60 8.95 -1.44 -8.24
N ALA A 61 9.35 -1.19 -6.98
CA ALA A 61 10.28 -0.11 -6.64
C ALA A 61 11.65 -0.29 -7.31
N HIS A 62 12.18 -1.52 -7.27
CA HIS A 62 13.45 -1.86 -7.93
C HIS A 62 13.39 -1.64 -9.45
N GLN A 63 12.22 -1.86 -10.05
CA GLN A 63 11.94 -1.58 -11.46
C GLN A 63 11.62 -0.10 -11.75
N ARG A 64 11.66 0.79 -10.74
CA ARG A 64 11.35 2.23 -10.85
C ARG A 64 9.96 2.50 -11.44
N ARG A 65 8.96 1.70 -11.08
CA ARG A 65 7.58 1.82 -11.61
C ARG A 65 6.79 2.97 -11.00
N PHE A 66 7.26 3.54 -9.89
CA PHE A 66 6.67 4.66 -9.19
C PHE A 66 7.76 5.47 -8.47
N ASP A 67 7.40 6.67 -8.02
CA ASP A 67 8.32 7.61 -7.39
C ASP A 67 8.22 7.61 -5.85
N THR A 68 7.06 7.27 -5.29
CA THR A 68 6.77 7.38 -3.86
C THR A 68 5.81 6.30 -3.38
N VAL A 69 6.01 5.84 -2.14
CA VAL A 69 5.07 4.98 -1.41
C VAL A 69 4.39 5.78 -0.31
N LEU A 70 3.07 5.67 -0.20
CA LEU A 70 2.27 6.16 0.92
C LEU A 70 1.75 4.95 1.70
N PHE A 71 1.81 4.99 3.04
CA PHE A 71 1.47 3.85 3.91
C PHE A 71 0.87 4.30 5.25
#